data_AF-A0A7J6R386-F1
#
_entry.id   AF-A0A7J6R386-F1
#
_cell.length_a   1.000
_cell.length_b   1.000
_cell.length_c   1.000
_cell.angle_alpha   90.00
_cell.angle_beta   90.00
_cell.angle_gamma   90.00
#
_symmetry.space_group_name_H-M   'P 1'
#
loop_
_entity.id
_entity.type
_entity.pdbx_description
1 polymer ?
#
loop_
_entity_poly.entity_id
_entity_poly.type
_entity_poly.pdbx_seq_one_letter_code
_entity_poly.pdbx_strand_id
1 'polypeptide(L)'
;IGNYFYIWLKKEFNLRTKTVILMNLAVYAILCLYGSLGIIDALPFGLKTSAEMYIFAAIHGLHVGALQSFQRALFADLSIPGRETEFFSLYAITDRGSSWLGPLVVGIIKQSTGSFRAGFVYLVIMLGMIDVGRLLLDAIAEIPEAERQSQEK
;
A
#
# COMPACT_ATOMS: atom_id res chain seq x y z
N ILE A 1 4.46 -12.44 -12.71
CA ILE A 1 4.48 -11.48 -13.85
C ILE A 1 4.79 -10.06 -13.35
N GLY A 2 4.01 -9.47 -12.45
CA GLY A 2 4.31 -8.12 -11.96
C GLY A 2 5.63 -7.98 -11.19
N ASN A 3 6.08 -9.01 -10.48
CA ASN A 3 7.40 -8.99 -9.84
C ASN A 3 8.54 -8.82 -10.86
N TYR A 4 8.45 -9.49 -12.01
CA TYR A 4 9.46 -9.34 -13.08
C TYR A 4 9.45 -7.93 -13.66
N PHE A 5 8.28 -7.31 -13.80
CA PHE A 5 8.16 -5.91 -14.25
C PHE A 5 8.88 -4.95 -13.30
N TYR A 6 8.67 -5.08 -11.99
CA TYR A 6 9.34 -4.24 -11.00
C TYR A 6 10.83 -4.54 -10.82
N ILE A 7 11.28 -5.79 -10.99
CA ILE A 7 12.70 -6.15 -11.00
C ILE A 7 13.39 -5.55 -12.22
N TRP A 8 12.73 -5.58 -13.38
CA TRP A 8 13.21 -4.92 -14.59
C TRP A 8 13.29 -3.41 -14.40
N LEU A 9 12.23 -2.77 -13.90
CA LEU A 9 12.20 -1.32 -13.60
C LEU A 9 13.29 -0.93 -12.59
N LYS A 10 13.52 -1.76 -11.56
CA LYS A 10 14.58 -1.55 -10.57
C LYS A 10 15.97 -1.59 -11.20
N LYS A 11 16.20 -2.52 -12.14
CA LYS A 11 17.49 -2.65 -12.84
C LYS A 11 17.74 -1.47 -13.78
N GLU A 12 16.71 -1.01 -14.49
CA GLU A 12 16.81 0.10 -15.43
C GLU A 12 17.09 1.44 -14.73
N PHE A 13 16.48 1.66 -13.55
CA PHE A 13 16.57 2.93 -12.81
C PHE A 13 17.49 2.89 -11.57
N ASN A 14 18.21 1.79 -11.33
CA ASN A 14 19.12 1.58 -10.19
C ASN A 14 18.49 1.94 -8.81
N LEU A 15 17.23 1.55 -8.62
CA LEU A 15 16.42 1.98 -7.47
C LEU A 15 16.66 1.14 -6.21
N ARG A 16 16.62 1.79 -5.04
CA ARG A 16 16.68 1.11 -3.74
C ARG A 16 15.40 0.31 -3.50
N THR A 17 15.49 -0.83 -2.81
CA THR A 17 14.32 -1.69 -2.49
C THR A 17 13.20 -0.93 -1.78
N LYS A 18 13.54 0.03 -0.91
CA LYS A 18 12.58 0.93 -0.25
C LYS A 18 11.76 1.76 -1.25
N THR A 19 12.40 2.29 -2.30
CA THR A 19 11.74 3.08 -3.34
C THR A 19 10.77 2.25 -4.17
N VAL A 20 11.10 0.99 -4.46
CA VAL A 20 10.20 0.09 -5.21
C VAL A 20 8.92 -0.23 -4.41
N ILE A 21 9.06 -0.42 -3.10
CA ILE A 21 7.90 -0.62 -2.20
C ILE A 21 7.05 0.65 -2.16
N LEU A 22 7.67 1.83 -2.10
CA LEU A 22 6.96 3.11 -2.14
C LEU A 22 6.26 3.37 -3.48
N MET A 23 6.87 3.01 -4.60
CA MET A 23 6.23 3.10 -5.91
C MET A 23 5.00 2.17 -6.00
N ASN A 24 5.10 0.95 -5.46
CA ASN A 24 3.93 0.07 -5.39
C ASN A 24 2.82 0.68 -4.53
N LEU A 25 3.17 1.24 -3.36
CA LEU A 25 2.22 1.90 -2.48
C LEU A 25 1.53 3.09 -3.16
N ALA A 26 2.29 3.92 -3.88
CA ALA A 26 1.77 5.05 -4.64
C ALA A 26 0.81 4.61 -5.76
N VAL A 27 1.12 3.52 -6.47
CA VAL A 27 0.20 2.94 -7.46
C VAL A 27 -1.08 2.45 -6.79
N TYR A 28 -1.00 1.83 -5.61
CA TYR A 28 -2.18 1.45 -4.82
C TYR A 28 -3.00 2.67 -4.39
N ALA A 29 -2.37 3.78 -4.05
CA ALA A 29 -3.06 5.03 -3.73
C ALA A 29 -3.82 5.58 -4.93
N ILE A 30 -3.20 5.58 -6.10
CA ILE A 30 -3.84 5.98 -7.36
C ILE A 30 -5.00 5.04 -7.70
N LEU A 31 -4.85 3.72 -7.53
CA LEU A 31 -5.92 2.75 -7.75
C LEU A 31 -7.09 2.95 -6.79
N CYS A 32 -6.83 3.22 -5.51
CA CYS A 32 -7.88 3.50 -4.53
C CYS A 32 -8.59 4.82 -4.83
N LEU A 33 -7.85 5.86 -5.24
CA LEU A 33 -8.40 7.14 -5.67
C LEU A 33 -9.26 6.99 -6.93
N TYR A 34 -8.81 6.18 -7.90
CA TYR A 34 -9.61 5.85 -9.08
C TYR A 34 -10.88 5.07 -8.72
N GLY A 35 -10.79 4.16 -7.74
CA GLY A 35 -11.96 3.44 -7.20
C GLY A 35 -12.97 4.35 -6.49
N SER A 36 -12.50 5.38 -5.78
CA SER A 36 -13.38 6.32 -5.06
C SER A 36 -14.09 7.30 -6.00
N LEU A 37 -13.48 7.66 -7.15
CA LEU A 37 -14.14 8.43 -8.21
C LEU A 37 -15.41 7.75 -8.74
N GLY A 38 -15.53 6.43 -8.60
CA GLY A 38 -16.71 5.65 -8.95
C GLY A 38 -17.97 5.91 -8.13
N ILE A 39 -17.86 6.66 -7.02
CA ILE A 39 -19.00 7.09 -6.19
C ILE A 39 -19.70 8.32 -6.78
N ILE A 40 -19.01 9.09 -7.63
CA ILE A 40 -19.59 10.27 -8.27
C ILE A 40 -20.47 9.79 -9.44
N ASP A 41 -21.78 9.81 -9.25
CA ASP A 41 -22.74 9.40 -10.28
C ASP A 41 -22.65 10.25 -11.58
N ALA A 42 -22.10 11.46 -11.48
CA ALA A 42 -21.94 12.41 -12.59
C ALA A 42 -20.81 12.09 -13.60
N LEU A 43 -19.87 11.18 -13.28
CA LEU A 43 -18.77 10.81 -14.18
C LEU A 43 -19.06 9.44 -14.85
N PRO A 44 -18.90 9.29 -16.18
CA PRO A 44 -19.14 8.02 -16.87
C PRO A 44 -18.06 6.95 -16.60
N PHE A 45 -17.01 7.30 -15.85
CA PHE A 45 -15.87 6.44 -15.54
C PHE A 45 -15.77 6.19 -14.03
N GLY A 46 -15.38 4.98 -13.62
CA GLY A 46 -15.14 4.65 -12.21
C GLY A 46 -15.83 3.36 -11.74
N LEU A 47 -15.48 2.22 -12.36
CA LEU A 47 -16.06 0.91 -12.04
C LEU A 47 -17.59 0.89 -12.21
N LYS A 48 -18.09 1.51 -13.27
CA LYS A 48 -19.50 1.40 -13.67
C LYS A 48 -19.72 0.26 -14.65
N THR A 49 -18.71 -0.05 -15.46
CA THR A 49 -18.78 -1.11 -16.49
C THR A 49 -17.97 -2.34 -16.06
N SER A 50 -18.47 -3.54 -16.35
CA SER A 50 -17.77 -4.81 -16.04
C SER A 50 -16.36 -4.87 -16.63
N ALA A 51 -16.15 -4.30 -17.82
CA ALA A 51 -14.85 -4.22 -18.46
C ALA A 51 -13.82 -3.43 -17.62
N GLU A 52 -14.22 -2.30 -17.03
CA GLU A 52 -13.35 -1.50 -16.14
C GLU A 52 -12.95 -2.29 -14.90
N MET A 53 -13.87 -3.09 -14.34
CA MET A 53 -13.58 -3.95 -13.19
C MET A 53 -12.56 -5.04 -13.52
N TYR A 54 -12.64 -5.66 -14.71
CA TYR A 54 -11.67 -6.67 -15.13
C TYR A 54 -10.28 -6.07 -15.37
N ILE A 55 -10.20 -4.89 -16.00
CA ILE A 55 -8.92 -4.19 -16.20
C ILE A 55 -8.32 -3.81 -14.85
N PHE A 56 -9.14 -3.25 -13.95
CA PHE A 56 -8.72 -2.92 -12.58
C PHE A 56 -8.21 -4.15 -11.84
N ALA A 57 -8.94 -5.25 -11.86
CA ALA A 57 -8.55 -6.51 -11.21
C ALA A 57 -7.26 -7.10 -11.80
N ALA A 58 -7.04 -6.97 -13.12
CA ALA A 58 -5.82 -7.42 -13.77
C ALA A 58 -4.60 -6.60 -13.33
N ILE A 59 -4.73 -5.26 -13.30
CA ILE A 59 -3.67 -4.37 -12.81
C ILE A 59 -3.39 -4.64 -11.33
N HIS A 60 -4.42 -4.74 -10.51
CA HIS A 60 -4.32 -5.06 -9.09
C HIS A 60 -3.59 -6.40 -8.87
N GLY A 61 -4.04 -7.48 -9.53
CA GLY A 61 -3.43 -8.81 -9.41
C GLY A 61 -1.96 -8.84 -9.83
N LEU A 62 -1.58 -8.03 -10.82
CA LEU A 62 -0.19 -7.87 -11.23
C LEU A 62 0.66 -7.27 -10.09
N HIS A 63 0.13 -6.27 -9.38
CA HIS A 63 0.84 -5.54 -8.32
C HIS A 63 0.89 -6.31 -6.99
N VAL A 64 -0.19 -7.00 -6.59
CA VAL A 64 -0.24 -7.79 -5.33
C VAL A 64 0.95 -8.74 -5.21
N GLY A 65 1.25 -9.49 -6.29
CA GLY A 65 2.33 -10.48 -6.27
C GLY A 65 3.73 -9.84 -6.16
N ALA A 66 3.93 -8.66 -6.73
CA ALA A 66 5.17 -7.90 -6.59
C ALA A 66 5.32 -7.40 -5.15
N LEU A 67 4.29 -6.74 -4.62
CA LEU A 67 4.25 -6.19 -3.27
C LEU A 67 4.55 -7.27 -2.22
N GLN A 68 3.86 -8.42 -2.30
CA GLN A 68 4.06 -9.53 -1.37
C GLN A 68 5.48 -10.09 -1.39
N SER A 69 6.12 -10.12 -2.58
CA SER A 69 7.50 -10.58 -2.72
C SER A 69 8.50 -9.59 -2.10
N PHE A 70 8.34 -8.29 -2.37
CA PHE A 70 9.22 -7.25 -1.82
C PHE A 70 9.06 -7.10 -0.31
N GLN A 71 7.85 -7.25 0.23
CA GLN A 71 7.61 -7.23 1.68
C GLN A 71 8.36 -8.36 2.39
N ARG A 72 8.30 -9.59 1.86
CA ARG A 72 9.03 -10.73 2.42
C ARG A 72 10.55 -10.56 2.32
N ALA A 73 11.05 -10.06 1.19
CA ALA A 73 12.47 -9.79 1.03
C ALA A 73 12.97 -8.70 2.01
N LEU A 74 12.22 -7.61 2.16
CA LEU A 74 12.53 -6.57 3.13
C LEU A 74 12.51 -7.10 4.57
N PHE A 75 11.52 -7.93 4.91
CA PHE A 75 11.42 -8.50 6.25
C PHE A 75 12.54 -9.51 6.55
N ALA A 76 12.97 -10.29 5.55
CA ALA A 76 14.14 -11.15 5.66
C ALA A 76 15.41 -10.35 5.95
N ASP A 77 15.62 -9.24 5.23
CA ASP A 77 16.77 -8.34 5.44
C ASP A 77 16.78 -7.68 6.83
N LEU A 78 15.61 -7.48 7.45
CA LEU A 78 15.45 -6.88 8.78
C LEU A 78 15.49 -7.89 9.93
N SER A 79 15.43 -9.18 9.63
CA SER A 79 15.36 -10.23 10.66
C SER A 79 16.69 -10.35 11.40
N ILE A 80 16.61 -10.54 12.72
CA ILE A 80 17.79 -10.63 13.58
C ILE A 80 18.40 -12.04 13.47
N PRO A 81 19.72 -12.16 13.23
CA PRO A 81 20.40 -13.46 13.15
C PRO A 81 20.16 -14.30 14.42
N GLY A 82 19.79 -15.56 14.24
CA GLY A 82 19.54 -16.50 15.34
C GLY A 82 18.15 -16.41 15.98
N ARG A 83 17.29 -15.45 15.59
CA ARG A 83 15.87 -15.38 15.99
C ARG A 83 14.91 -15.29 14.79
N GLU A 84 15.36 -15.72 13.62
CA GLU A 84 14.62 -15.61 12.36
C GLU A 84 13.23 -16.26 12.45
N THR A 85 13.12 -17.43 13.09
CA THR A 85 11.84 -18.14 13.25
C THR A 85 10.83 -17.35 14.09
N GLU A 86 11.27 -16.63 15.12
CA GLU A 86 10.40 -15.81 15.96
C GLU A 86 9.92 -14.57 15.19
N PHE A 87 10.82 -13.91 14.46
CA PHE A 87 10.45 -12.76 13.62
C PHE A 87 9.51 -13.17 12.49
N PHE A 88 9.79 -14.26 11.78
CA PHE A 88 8.92 -14.76 10.71
C PHE A 88 7.57 -15.27 11.23
N SER A 89 7.51 -15.86 12.42
CA SER A 89 6.23 -16.27 13.01
C SER A 89 5.38 -15.06 13.39
N LEU A 90 5.98 -14.01 13.96
CA LEU A 90 5.29 -12.75 14.23
C LEU A 90 4.79 -12.08 12.94
N TYR A 91 5.63 -12.01 11.90
CA TYR A 91 5.23 -11.50 10.58
C TYR A 91 4.04 -12.27 10.01
N ALA A 92 4.06 -13.61 10.07
CA ALA A 92 2.98 -14.44 9.56
C ALA A 92 1.67 -14.22 10.34
N ILE A 93 1.73 -14.04 11.66
CA ILE A 93 0.57 -13.74 12.51
C ILE A 93 0.00 -12.37 12.16
N THR A 94 0.86 -11.35 12.00
CA THR A 94 0.42 -9.99 11.62
C THR A 94 -0.19 -9.96 10.22
N ASP A 95 0.46 -10.60 9.23
CA ASP A 95 -0.02 -10.67 7.85
C ASP A 95 -1.40 -11.34 7.78
N ARG A 96 -1.53 -12.54 8.35
CA ARG A 96 -2.83 -13.25 8.41
C ARG A 96 -3.85 -12.54 9.29
N GLY A 97 -3.40 -11.94 10.38
CA GLY A 97 -4.24 -11.15 11.29
C GLY A 97 -4.83 -9.91 10.64
N SER A 98 -4.15 -9.30 9.67
CA SER A 98 -4.70 -8.16 8.92
C SER A 98 -5.75 -8.59 7.88
N SER A 99 -5.68 -9.83 7.39
CA SER A 99 -6.49 -10.29 6.24
C SER A 99 -8.00 -10.39 6.50
N TRP A 100 -8.43 -10.57 7.76
CA TRP A 100 -9.85 -10.64 8.12
C TRP A 100 -10.48 -9.26 8.35
N LEU A 101 -9.66 -8.26 8.71
CA LEU A 101 -10.14 -6.91 8.98
C LEU A 101 -10.71 -6.24 7.72
N GLY A 102 -10.07 -6.43 6.57
CA GLY A 102 -10.51 -5.83 5.30
C GLY A 102 -11.95 -6.21 4.91
N PRO A 103 -12.26 -7.52 4.75
CA PRO A 103 -13.61 -7.98 4.44
C PRO A 103 -14.64 -7.64 5.53
N LEU A 104 -14.23 -7.65 6.80
CA LEU A 104 -15.12 -7.29 7.90
C LEU A 104 -15.58 -5.83 7.79
N VAL A 105 -14.64 -4.90 7.63
CA VAL A 105 -14.97 -3.48 7.53
C VAL A 105 -15.75 -3.18 6.26
N VAL A 106 -15.35 -3.74 5.11
CA VAL A 106 -16.09 -3.59 3.85
C VAL A 106 -17.50 -4.19 3.96
N GLY A 107 -17.67 -5.29 4.69
CA GLY A 107 -18.97 -5.90 4.97
C GLY A 107 -19.89 -4.98 5.78
N ILE A 108 -19.37 -4.37 6.84
CA ILE A 108 -20.08 -3.38 7.67
C ILE A 108 -20.47 -2.16 6.83
N ILE A 109 -19.54 -1.64 6.02
CA ILE A 109 -19.80 -0.51 5.11
C ILE A 109 -20.89 -0.87 4.11
N LYS A 110 -20.83 -2.06 3.49
CA LYS A 110 -21.85 -2.53 2.55
C LYS A 110 -23.23 -2.60 3.22
N GLN A 111 -23.30 -3.10 4.46
CA GLN A 111 -24.56 -3.20 5.20
C GLN A 111 -25.15 -1.82 5.54
N SER A 112 -24.30 -0.84 5.82
CA SER A 112 -24.70 0.54 6.12
C SER A 112 -25.08 1.35 4.87
N THR A 113 -24.21 1.36 3.86
CA THR A 113 -24.32 2.24 2.68
C THR A 113 -25.06 1.59 1.51
N GLY A 114 -25.29 0.27 1.54
CA GLY A 114 -25.96 -0.48 0.48
C GLY A 114 -25.14 -0.64 -0.81
N SER A 115 -23.94 -0.07 -0.89
CA SER A 115 -23.06 -0.15 -2.07
C SER A 115 -21.66 -0.66 -1.70
N PHE A 116 -21.10 -1.53 -2.54
CA PHE A 116 -19.71 -1.96 -2.42
C PHE A 116 -18.70 -0.84 -2.72
N ARG A 117 -19.13 0.20 -3.44
CA ARG A 117 -18.27 1.32 -3.85
C ARG A 117 -17.78 2.16 -2.68
N ALA A 118 -18.61 2.29 -1.64
CA ALA A 118 -18.22 2.96 -0.41
C ALA A 118 -17.00 2.32 0.29
N GLY A 119 -16.71 1.05 0.02
CA GLY A 119 -15.49 0.38 0.49
C GLY A 119 -14.20 1.02 -0.05
N PHE A 120 -14.21 1.59 -1.25
CA PHE A 120 -13.03 2.25 -1.82
C PHE A 120 -12.69 3.57 -1.10
N VAL A 121 -13.68 4.31 -0.60
CA VAL A 121 -13.43 5.52 0.21
C VAL A 121 -12.76 5.16 1.52
N TYR A 122 -13.19 4.07 2.16
CA TYR A 122 -12.51 3.57 3.34
C TYR A 122 -11.04 3.24 3.04
N LEU A 123 -10.75 2.57 1.92
CA LEU A 123 -9.38 2.27 1.50
C LEU A 123 -8.55 3.54 1.26
N VAL A 124 -9.13 4.56 0.61
CA VAL A 124 -8.46 5.86 0.41
C VAL A 124 -8.14 6.55 1.73
N ILE A 125 -9.09 6.58 2.67
CA ILE A 125 -8.87 7.20 3.98
C ILE A 125 -7.78 6.44 4.74
N MET A 126 -7.86 5.11 4.76
CA MET A 126 -6.93 4.26 5.52
C MET A 126 -5.51 4.37 4.96
N LEU A 127 -5.36 4.35 3.63
CA LEU A 127 -4.07 4.53 2.97
C LEU A 127 -3.54 5.96 3.10
N GLY A 128 -4.40 6.97 2.93
CA GLY A 128 -4.02 8.37 3.09
C GLY A 128 -3.55 8.69 4.50
N MET A 129 -4.15 8.09 5.53
CA MET A 129 -3.66 8.21 6.91
C MET A 129 -2.24 7.66 7.08
N ILE A 130 -1.90 6.56 6.40
CA ILE A 130 -0.55 5.97 6.44
C ILE A 130 0.45 6.89 5.74
N ASP A 131 0.11 7.40 4.56
CA ASP A 131 0.98 8.31 3.80
C ASP A 131 1.21 9.64 4.54
N VAL A 132 0.16 10.21 5.16
CA VAL A 132 0.27 11.40 6.01
C VAL A 132 1.10 11.11 7.25
N GLY A 133 0.89 9.96 7.91
CA GLY A 133 1.71 9.55 9.05
C GLY A 133 3.19 9.42 8.70
N ARG A 134 3.50 8.91 7.51
CA ARG A 134 4.87 8.87 6.97
C ARG A 134 5.44 10.27 6.74
N LEU A 135 4.69 11.14 6.08
CA LEU A 135 5.11 12.52 5.82
C LEU A 135 5.37 13.28 7.12
N LEU A 136 4.54 13.04 8.14
CA LEU A 136 4.72 13.61 9.46
C LEU A 136 5.99 13.09 10.15
N LEU A 137 6.31 11.80 10.04
CA LEU A 137 7.56 11.24 10.57
C LEU A 137 8.78 11.79 9.84
N ASP A 138 8.72 11.92 8.52
CA ASP A 138 9.80 12.52 7.72
C ASP A 138 9.99 14.00 8.14
N ALA A 139 8.90 14.75 8.34
CA ALA A 139 8.95 16.13 8.86
C ALA A 139 9.48 16.22 10.30
N ILE A 140 9.12 15.29 11.19
CA ILE A 140 9.65 15.22 12.56
C ILE A 140 11.12 14.83 12.56
N ALA A 141 11.57 13.99 11.63
CA ALA A 141 12.97 13.57 11.51
C ALA A 141 13.89 14.68 10.98
N GLU A 142 13.36 15.66 10.25
CA GLU A 142 14.11 16.85 9.83
C GLU A 142 14.36 17.85 10.97
N ILE A 143 13.48 17.91 11.97
CA ILE A 143 13.60 18.80 13.15
C ILE A 143 14.90 18.53 13.97
N PRO A 144 15.28 17.28 14.32
CA PRO A 144 16.50 17.01 15.08
C PRO A 144 17.78 17.25 14.30
N GLU A 145 17.76 17.28 12.95
CA GLU A 145 18.92 17.69 12.15
C GLU A 145 19.05 19.22 12.09
N ALA A 146 17.94 19.94 11.99
CA ALA A 146 17.91 21.40 12.00
C ALA A 146 18.39 21.99 13.35
N GLU A 147 18.03 21.37 14.48
CA GLU A 147 18.53 21.79 15.80
C GLU A 147 20.03 21.50 15.98
N ARG A 148 20.54 20.35 15.50
CA ARG A 148 21.98 20.03 15.57
C ARG A 148 22.82 20.99 14.72
N GLN A 149 22.35 21.37 13.53
CA GLN A 149 23.04 22.33 12.67
C GLN A 149 22.98 23.78 13.19
N SER A 150 22.00 24.12 14.03
CA SER A 150 21.93 25.42 14.72
C SER A 150 22.77 25.47 16.00
N GLN A 151 23.13 24.33 16.60
CA GLN A 151 24.03 24.27 17.77
C GLN A 151 25.52 24.20 17.39
N GLU A 152 25.83 23.85 16.13
CA GLU A 152 27.19 23.79 15.58
C GLU A 152 27.67 25.10 14.93
N LYS A 153 26.82 26.12 14.84
CA LYS A 153 27.14 27.47 14.32
C LYS A 153 27.14 28.51 15.43
#